data_AF-W2IKY2-F1
#
_entry.id   AF-W2IKY2-F1
#
_cell.length_a   1.000
_cell.length_b   1.000
_cell.length_c   1.000
_cell.angle_alpha   90.00
_cell.angle_beta   90.00
_cell.angle_gamma   90.00
#
_symmetry.space_group_name_H-M   'P 1'
#
loop_
_entity.id
_entity.type
_entity.pdbx_description
1 polymer ?
#
loop_
_entity_poly.entity_id
_entity_poly.type
_entity_poly.pdbx_seq_one_letter_code
_entity_poly.pdbx_strand_id
1 'polypeptide(L)'
;MATSRYLAGGSYLDIRPMVGISEPSYYRVIDLTMDAILALEELQITFPNSDSEKEVVMEAFKNISSGGIMSGCIGCVDGWLCCIKTPTLADAGEVGVGRY
;
A
#
# COMPACT_ATOMS: atom_id res chain seq x y z
N MET A 1 1.01 -18.52 -1.69
CA MET A 1 1.39 -18.55 -0.25
C MET A 1 2.33 -17.38 0.08
N ALA A 2 3.47 -17.19 -0.62
CA ALA A 2 4.38 -16.05 -0.40
C ALA A 2 3.80 -14.68 -0.80
N THR A 3 3.21 -14.54 -1.99
CA THR A 3 2.62 -13.27 -2.47
C THR A 3 1.52 -12.76 -1.54
N SER A 4 0.58 -13.63 -1.14
CA SER A 4 -0.48 -13.24 -0.20
C SER A 4 0.07 -12.82 1.17
N ARG A 5 1.15 -13.44 1.66
CA ARG A 5 1.81 -13.00 2.90
C ARG A 5 2.47 -11.64 2.74
N TYR A 6 3.14 -11.40 1.62
CA TYR A 6 3.73 -10.09 1.31
C TYR A 6 2.65 -9.00 1.30
N LEU A 7 1.55 -9.21 0.56
CA LEU A 7 0.44 -8.26 0.47
C LEU A 7 -0.29 -8.04 1.81
N ALA A 8 -0.25 -9.02 2.72
CA ALA A 8 -0.77 -8.89 4.08
C ALA A 8 0.21 -8.20 5.06
N GLY A 9 1.34 -7.65 4.58
CA GLY A 9 2.35 -7.00 5.42
C GLY A 9 3.30 -7.96 6.13
N GLY A 10 3.46 -9.18 5.62
CA GLY A 10 4.36 -10.18 6.18
C GLY A 10 5.83 -9.74 6.17
N SER A 11 6.57 -10.12 7.22
CA SER A 11 7.99 -9.79 7.35
C SER A 11 8.85 -10.54 6.33
N TYR A 12 9.87 -9.88 5.78
CA TYR A 12 10.84 -10.53 4.91
C TYR A 12 11.55 -11.71 5.61
N LEU A 13 11.70 -11.66 6.93
CA LEU A 13 12.27 -12.73 7.75
C LEU A 13 11.43 -14.01 7.74
N ASP A 14 10.12 -13.91 7.49
CA ASP A 14 9.20 -15.05 7.33
C ASP A 14 9.07 -15.48 5.86
N ILE A 15 9.05 -14.52 4.94
CA ILE A 15 8.78 -14.81 3.53
C ILE A 15 10.03 -15.36 2.82
N ARG A 16 11.22 -14.80 3.05
CA ARG A 16 12.45 -15.25 2.36
C ARG A 16 12.80 -16.72 2.62
N PRO A 17 12.68 -17.28 3.86
CA PRO A 17 12.98 -18.68 4.09
C PRO A 17 11.90 -19.60 3.51
N MET A 18 10.65 -19.15 3.44
CA MET A 18 9.55 -19.90 2.81
C MET A 18 9.83 -20.21 1.34
N VAL A 19 10.45 -19.26 0.63
CA VAL A 19 10.79 -19.42 -0.80
C VAL A 19 12.25 -19.79 -1.05
N GLY A 20 13.06 -19.93 0.00
CA GLY A 20 14.44 -20.39 -0.09
C GLY A 20 15.43 -19.42 -0.77
N ILE A 21 15.23 -18.11 -0.64
CA ILE A 21 16.08 -17.10 -1.28
C ILE A 21 16.88 -16.26 -0.29
N SER A 22 18.00 -15.69 -0.78
CA SER A 22 18.80 -14.74 0.00
C SER A 22 18.05 -13.42 0.20
N GLU A 23 18.41 -12.66 1.23
CA GLU A 23 17.83 -11.34 1.50
C GLU A 23 17.98 -10.36 0.33
N PRO A 24 19.14 -10.23 -0.34
CA PRO A 24 19.25 -9.38 -1.54
C PRO A 24 18.33 -9.85 -2.68
N SER A 25 18.14 -11.16 -2.83
CA SER A 25 17.27 -11.71 -3.87
C SER A 25 15.80 -11.42 -3.58
N TYR A 26 15.41 -11.40 -2.31
CA TYR A 26 14.05 -11.05 -1.89
C TYR A 26 13.68 -9.63 -2.32
N TYR A 27 14.49 -8.63 -1.98
CA TYR A 27 14.23 -7.25 -2.37
C TYR A 27 14.29 -7.07 -3.88
N ARG A 28 15.27 -7.70 -4.56
CA ARG A 28 15.35 -7.65 -6.03
C ARG A 28 14.09 -8.20 -6.71
N VAL A 29 13.50 -9.29 -6.21
CA VAL A 29 12.27 -9.86 -6.79
C VAL A 29 11.09 -8.91 -6.59
N ILE A 30 11.00 -8.26 -5.43
CA ILE A 30 9.95 -7.25 -5.18
C ILE A 30 10.09 -6.09 -6.17
N ASP A 31 11.29 -5.52 -6.29
CA ASP A 31 11.54 -4.38 -7.18
C ASP A 31 11.18 -4.72 -8.63
N LEU A 32 11.67 -5.85 -9.15
CA LEU A 32 11.35 -6.32 -10.50
C LEU A 32 9.85 -6.57 -10.71
N THR A 33 9.16 -7.05 -9.68
CA THR A 33 7.70 -7.28 -9.74
C THR A 33 6.96 -5.95 -9.78
N MET A 34 7.36 -4.97 -8.96
CA MET A 34 6.76 -3.63 -8.96
C MET A 34 7.01 -2.91 -10.29
N ASP A 35 8.24 -2.96 -10.82
CA ASP A 35 8.58 -2.40 -12.12
C ASP A 35 7.72 -3.02 -13.24
N ALA A 36 7.54 -4.35 -13.22
CA ALA A 36 6.70 -5.04 -14.19
C ALA A 36 5.23 -4.64 -14.11
N ILE A 37 4.68 -4.46 -12.89
CA ILE A 37 3.31 -3.98 -12.69
C ILE A 37 3.16 -2.54 -13.18
N LEU A 38 4.11 -1.67 -12.81
CA LEU A 38 4.11 -0.25 -13.19
C LEU A 38 4.35 -0.03 -14.69
N ALA A 39 4.91 -1.00 -15.40
CA ALA A 39 5.08 -0.91 -16.86
C ALA A 39 3.78 -1.20 -17.64
N LEU A 40 2.75 -1.77 -17.00
CA LEU A 40 1.47 -2.07 -17.65
C LEU A 40 0.54 -0.85 -17.59
N GLU A 41 0.18 -0.33 -18.76
CA GLU A 41 -0.73 0.83 -18.89
C GLU A 41 -2.12 0.51 -18.31
N GLU A 42 -2.59 -0.73 -18.48
CA GLU A 42 -3.90 -1.19 -18.02
C GLU A 42 -4.03 -1.23 -16.48
N LEU A 43 -2.90 -1.27 -15.77
CA LEU A 43 -2.84 -1.28 -14.30
C LEU A 43 -2.49 0.10 -13.71
N GLN A 44 -2.32 1.12 -14.56
CA GLN A 44 -2.03 2.47 -14.07
C GLN A 44 -3.22 3.01 -13.28
N ILE A 45 -2.95 3.42 -12.04
CA ILE A 45 -3.94 4.08 -11.20
C ILE A 45 -4.01 5.54 -11.66
N THR A 46 -5.08 5.90 -12.37
CA THR A 46 -5.32 7.27 -12.83
C THR A 46 -6.26 8.00 -11.88
N PHE A 47 -5.88 9.20 -11.47
CA PHE A 47 -6.76 10.09 -10.71
C PHE A 47 -7.70 10.84 -11.66
N PRO A 48 -9.00 11.02 -11.34
CA PRO A 48 -9.91 11.80 -12.17
C PRO A 48 -9.48 13.27 -12.22
N ASN A 49 -9.21 13.79 -13.42
CA ASN A 49 -8.63 15.11 -13.62
C ASN A 49 -9.68 16.16 -14.00
N SER A 50 -10.70 15.78 -14.77
CA SER A 50 -11.80 16.68 -15.12
C SER A 50 -12.92 16.65 -14.08
N ASP A 51 -13.69 17.72 -13.98
CA ASP A 51 -14.84 17.75 -13.06
C ASP A 51 -15.90 16.74 -13.45
N SER A 52 -16.10 16.49 -14.76
CA SER A 52 -16.95 15.42 -15.25
C SER A 52 -16.48 14.03 -14.85
N GLU A 53 -15.18 13.75 -14.88
CA GLU A 53 -14.64 12.46 -14.39
C GLU A 53 -14.84 12.33 -12.88
N LYS A 54 -14.61 13.41 -12.13
CA LYS A 54 -14.84 13.41 -10.68
C LYS A 54 -16.29 13.12 -10.35
N GLU A 55 -17.25 13.74 -11.05
CA GLU A 55 -18.68 13.48 -10.86
C GLU A 55 -19.04 12.00 -11.08
N VAL A 56 -18.52 11.39 -12.15
CA VAL A 56 -18.73 9.97 -12.43
C VAL A 56 -18.18 9.09 -11.31
N VAL A 57 -16.95 9.37 -10.85
CA VAL A 57 -16.32 8.59 -9.76
C VAL A 57 -17.05 8.79 -8.43
N MET A 58 -17.46 10.03 -8.10
CA MET A 58 -18.22 10.34 -6.88
C MET A 58 -19.53 9.57 -6.81
N GLU A 59 -20.30 9.56 -7.91
CA GLU A 59 -21.56 8.83 -7.94
C GLU A 59 -21.31 7.31 -7.88
N ALA A 60 -20.24 6.80 -8.51
CA ALA A 60 -19.87 5.39 -8.39
C ALA A 60 -19.58 5.00 -6.93
N PHE A 61 -18.76 5.76 -6.20
CA PHE A 61 -18.47 5.51 -4.79
C PHE A 61 -19.71 5.60 -3.90
N LYS A 62 -20.53 6.62 -4.10
CA LYS A 62 -21.80 6.79 -3.39
C LYS A 62 -22.72 5.59 -3.59
N ASN A 63 -22.87 5.12 -4.83
CA ASN A 63 -23.78 4.03 -5.19
C ASN A 63 -23.36 2.66 -4.64
N ILE A 64 -22.06 2.39 -4.52
CA ILE A 64 -21.58 1.13 -3.91
C ILE A 64 -21.59 1.18 -2.38
N SER A 65 -21.73 2.37 -1.79
CA SER A 65 -21.62 2.57 -0.35
C SER A 65 -22.97 2.48 0.36
N SER A 66 -22.99 1.86 1.54
CA SER A 66 -24.21 1.77 2.35
C SER A 66 -24.68 3.16 2.79
N GLY A 67 -25.93 3.49 2.49
CA GLY A 67 -26.53 4.79 2.82
C GLY A 67 -25.85 5.99 2.14
N GLY A 68 -25.04 5.78 1.11
CA GLY A 68 -24.31 6.87 0.45
C GLY A 68 -23.18 7.47 1.29
N ILE A 69 -22.64 6.72 2.26
CA ILE A 69 -21.59 7.21 3.18
C ILE A 69 -20.32 7.68 2.46
N MET A 70 -20.04 7.18 1.26
CA MET A 70 -18.91 7.61 0.43
C MET A 70 -19.28 8.72 -0.57
N SER A 71 -20.37 9.46 -0.33
CA SER A 71 -20.73 10.62 -1.15
C SER A 71 -19.61 11.65 -1.19
N GLY A 72 -19.25 12.11 -2.39
CA GLY A 72 -18.15 13.05 -2.62
C GLY A 72 -16.75 12.42 -2.70
N CYS A 73 -16.63 11.09 -2.56
CA CYS A 73 -15.36 10.39 -2.69
C CYS A 73 -14.94 10.26 -4.16
N ILE A 74 -13.78 10.79 -4.52
CA ILE A 74 -13.20 10.73 -5.89
C ILE A 74 -12.06 9.72 -6.02
N GLY A 75 -11.79 8.95 -4.96
CA GLY A 75 -10.70 7.99 -4.90
C GLY A 75 -10.41 7.54 -3.47
N CYS A 76 -9.80 6.37 -3.33
CA CYS A 76 -9.31 5.84 -2.08
C CYS A 76 -7.89 5.30 -2.26
N VAL A 77 -7.09 5.41 -1.20
CA VAL A 77 -5.79 4.75 -1.11
C VAL A 77 -5.84 3.83 0.08
N ASP A 78 -5.74 2.53 -0.17
CA ASP A 78 -5.60 1.51 0.86
C ASP A 78 -4.12 1.10 0.98
N GLY A 79 -3.65 0.83 2.20
CA GLY A 79 -2.25 0.46 2.44
C GLY A 79 -1.24 1.61 2.34
N TRP A 80 -1.65 2.87 2.54
CA TRP A 80 -0.71 4.00 2.63
C TRP A 80 0.23 3.81 3.83
N LEU A 81 1.51 3.52 3.57
CA LEU A 81 2.55 3.56 4.58
C LEU A 81 3.00 5.01 4.76
N CYS A 82 2.39 5.71 5.71
CA CYS A 82 2.80 7.07 6.01
C CYS A 82 4.25 7.05 6.52
N CYS A 83 5.16 7.69 5.79
CA CYS A 83 6.51 7.92 6.27
C CYS A 83 6.45 8.83 7.50
N ILE A 84 6.32 8.22 8.67
CA ILE A 84 6.40 8.91 9.95
C ILE A 84 7.88 9.07 10.32
N LYS A 85 8.22 10.22 10.89
CA LYS A 85 9.51 10.37 11.54
C LYS A 85 9.51 9.47 12.77
N THR A 86 10.45 8.53 12.84
CA THR A 86 10.65 7.72 14.06
C THR A 86 10.81 8.66 15.26
N PRO A 87 10.02 8.47 16.34
CA PRO A 87 10.16 9.28 17.56
C PRO A 87 11.60 9.25 18.06
N THR A 88 12.09 10.39 18.55
CA THR A 88 13.40 10.44 19.20
C THR A 88 13.35 9.71 20.55
N LEU A 89 14.51 9.43 21.14
CA LEU A 89 14.56 8.87 22.51
C LEU A 89 13.87 9.76 23.54
N ALA A 90 13.91 11.09 23.34
CA ALA A 90 13.21 12.03 24.20
C ALA A 90 11.68 11.92 24.05
N ASP A 91 11.20 11.71 22.82
CA ASP A 91 9.77 11.52 22.54
C ASP A 91 9.26 10.17 23.07
N ALA A 92 10.12 9.14 23.09
CA ALA A 92 9.78 7.79 23.53
C ALA A 92 9.76 7.60 25.06
N GLY A 93 10.25 8.57 25.85
CA GLY A 93 10.28 8.50 27.31
C GLY A 93 10.95 7.22 27.86
N GLU A 94 10.41 6.68 28.96
CA GLU A 94 10.96 5.48 29.62
C GLU A 94 10.68 4.16 28.88
N VAL A 95 9.86 4.17 27.84
CA VAL A 95 9.44 2.95 27.13
C VAL A 95 10.56 2.38 26.25
N GLY A 96 11.62 3.17 26.00
CA GLY A 96 12.77 2.79 25.19
C GLY A 96 12.44 2.63 23.70
N VAL A 97 13.46 2.69 22.84
CA VAL A 97 13.30 2.31 21.43
C VAL A 97 13.13 0.80 21.36
N GLY A 98 11.90 0.34 21.13
CA GLY A 98 11.65 -1.03 20.71
C GLY A 98 12.53 -1.34 19.51
N ARG A 99 13.54 -2.20 19.72
CA ARG A 99 14.35 -2.74 18.63
C ARG A 99 13.48 -3.73 17.88
N TYR A 100 12.87 -3.28 16.79
CA TYR A 100 12.26 -4.15 15.78
C TYR A 100 13.34 -4.84 14.95
#